data_AF-A0A0F9AYY6-F1
#
_entry.id   AF-A0A0F9AYY6-F1
#
_cell.length_a   1.000
_cell.length_b   1.000
_cell.length_c   1.000
_cell.angle_alpha   90.00
_cell.angle_beta   90.00
_cell.angle_gamma   90.00
#
_symmetry.space_group_name_H-M   'P 1'
#
loop_
_entity.id
_entity.type
_entity.pdbx_description
1 polymer ?
#
loop_
_entity_poly.entity_id
_entity_poly.type
_entity_poly.pdbx_seq_one_letter_code
_entity_poly.pdbx_strand_id
1 'polypeptide(L)'
;MPYQWLQNKTLPADAPAGGAPLVELLDSTLTLKAVAADHFYIDTQQDGKNVRINSRNVTQAAGDHTGVSIKPSKSADGSGGLTGLEVSPRFQAGMGGNDLRAILGDPVLKAGSGDIAAQVVAFEANLDFGVSGTRTITGDVSAFSSFLAVPSTYTYSGYVSFLRVRDVNVRGWDCFLNLDSANTGVSEASDKASNAKDHTLKVRVGTSLYHIQLYAN
;
A
#
# COMPACT_ATOMS: atom_id res chain seq x y z
N MET A 1 30.24 13.45 19.21
CA MET A 1 29.58 14.77 19.15
C MET A 1 28.19 14.56 18.57
N PRO A 2 27.13 14.45 19.40
CA PRO A 2 25.77 14.43 18.88
C PRO A 2 25.42 15.84 18.41
N TYR A 3 25.31 16.04 17.11
CA TYR A 3 24.84 17.30 16.54
C TYR A 3 23.31 17.35 16.70
N GLN A 4 22.83 18.06 17.72
CA GLN A 4 21.43 18.45 17.91
C GLN A 4 21.28 19.87 17.38
N TRP A 5 20.62 20.05 16.22
CA TRP A 5 20.41 21.34 15.55
C TRP A 5 18.96 21.80 15.69
N LEU A 6 18.47 21.87 16.92
CA LEU A 6 17.50 22.92 17.26
C LEU A 6 18.31 24.14 17.68
N GLN A 7 19.01 24.76 16.72
CA GLN A 7 19.35 26.17 16.87
C GLN A 7 18.03 26.92 16.73
N ASN A 8 17.67 27.70 17.75
CA ASN A 8 16.70 28.78 17.68
C ASN A 8 17.09 29.70 16.52
N LYS A 9 16.76 29.33 15.28
CA LYS A 9 16.73 30.29 14.19
C LYS A 9 15.49 31.11 14.47
N THR A 10 15.70 32.38 14.81
CA THR A 10 14.62 33.35 14.91
C THR A 10 13.79 33.21 13.63
N LEU A 11 12.53 32.82 13.77
CA LEU A 11 11.60 32.79 12.66
C LEU A 11 11.70 34.15 11.93
N PRO A 12 11.68 34.19 10.58
CA PRO A 12 11.72 35.45 9.85
C PRO A 12 10.67 36.40 10.44
N ALA A 13 11.04 37.67 10.63
CA ALA A 13 10.15 38.70 11.19
C ALA A 13 8.85 38.88 10.38
N ASP A 14 8.82 38.33 9.16
CA ASP A 14 7.71 38.37 8.22
C ASP A 14 6.88 37.07 8.20
N ALA A 15 6.91 36.26 9.27
CA ALA A 15 5.99 35.13 9.40
C ALA A 15 4.54 35.67 9.25
N PRO A 16 3.79 35.26 8.20
CA PRO A 16 2.46 35.80 7.94
C PRO A 16 1.57 35.64 9.17
N ALA A 17 0.66 36.60 9.40
CA ALA A 17 -0.35 36.51 10.45
C ALA A 17 -1.24 35.26 10.22
N GLY A 18 -0.81 34.13 10.78
CA GLY A 18 -1.37 32.82 10.47
C GLY A 18 -0.55 31.65 11.04
N GLY A 19 -0.08 31.77 12.28
CA GLY A 19 0.61 30.71 13.05
C GLY A 19 2.00 30.35 12.52
N ALA A 20 3.03 30.38 13.35
CA ALA A 20 4.36 29.91 12.95
C ALA A 20 4.39 28.36 12.83
N PRO A 21 5.28 27.76 12.03
CA PRO A 21 5.51 26.32 12.07
C PRO A 21 6.00 25.95 13.47
N LEU A 22 5.32 25.02 14.10
CA LEU A 22 5.46 24.73 15.53
C LEU A 22 6.10 23.36 15.74
N VAL A 23 7.24 23.36 16.43
CA VAL A 23 7.79 22.20 17.12
C VAL A 23 7.29 22.29 18.55
N GLU A 24 6.39 21.40 18.95
CA GLU A 24 5.78 21.42 20.28
C GLU A 24 6.25 20.21 21.07
N LEU A 25 6.72 20.43 22.30
CA LEU A 25 6.93 19.36 23.27
C LEU A 25 5.84 19.48 24.33
N LEU A 26 4.92 18.52 24.35
CA LEU A 26 3.84 18.43 25.34
C LEU A 26 3.92 17.07 26.02
N ASP A 27 4.13 17.05 27.35
CA ASP A 27 4.14 15.83 28.16
C ASP A 27 5.05 14.72 27.59
N SER A 28 6.26 15.08 27.16
CA SER A 28 7.25 14.20 26.50
C SER A 28 6.90 13.75 25.07
N THR A 29 5.82 14.28 24.49
CA THR A 29 5.46 14.07 23.09
C THR A 29 5.95 15.22 22.24
N LEU A 30 6.83 14.93 21.29
CA LEU A 30 7.24 15.89 20.27
C LEU A 30 6.24 15.88 19.10
N THR A 31 5.68 17.04 18.79
CA THR A 31 4.75 17.24 17.69
C THR A 31 5.35 18.23 16.69
N LEU A 32 5.25 17.89 15.40
CA LEU A 32 5.64 18.76 14.30
C LEU A 32 4.39 19.12 13.50
N LYS A 33 4.15 20.42 13.27
CA LYS A 33 2.98 20.92 12.55
C LYS A 33 3.38 21.88 11.43
N ALA A 34 2.74 21.75 10.28
CA ALA A 34 2.73 22.80 9.27
C ALA A 34 1.83 23.96 9.69
N VAL A 35 2.07 25.12 9.10
CA VAL A 35 1.19 26.29 9.21
C VAL A 35 -0.04 26.11 8.33
N ALA A 36 -1.13 26.80 8.64
CA ALA A 36 -2.42 26.59 7.98
C ALA A 36 -2.41 26.79 6.46
N ALA A 37 -1.49 27.62 5.94
CA ALA A 37 -1.40 27.97 4.53
C ALA A 37 -0.24 27.26 3.80
N ASP A 38 0.45 26.31 4.43
CA ASP A 38 1.65 25.67 3.87
C ASP A 38 1.68 24.16 4.15
N HIS A 39 2.62 23.46 3.54
CA HIS A 39 2.80 22.02 3.69
C HIS A 39 3.92 21.68 4.67
N PHE A 40 3.82 20.48 5.26
CA PHE A 40 4.93 19.89 6.01
C PHE A 40 5.81 19.07 5.06
N TYR A 41 7.07 19.46 4.89
CA TYR A 41 8.03 18.78 4.03
C TYR A 41 9.11 18.08 4.86
N ILE A 42 9.44 16.84 4.48
CA ILE A 42 10.61 16.12 4.97
C ILE A 42 11.50 15.81 3.77
N ASP A 43 12.75 16.26 3.80
CA ASP A 43 13.70 16.09 2.71
C ASP A 43 15.06 15.57 3.23
N THR A 44 15.68 14.66 2.48
CA THR A 44 17.01 14.14 2.76
C THR A 44 18.03 14.86 1.88
N GLN A 45 18.91 15.66 2.48
CA GLN A 45 19.84 16.51 1.73
C GLN A 45 21.03 15.79 1.06
N GLN A 46 21.21 14.50 1.32
CA GLN A 46 22.36 13.74 0.83
C GLN A 46 21.92 12.40 0.25
N ASP A 47 22.61 12.00 -0.80
CA ASP A 47 22.45 10.68 -1.41
C ASP A 47 22.75 9.56 -0.41
N GLY A 48 22.05 8.43 -0.58
CA GLY A 48 22.19 7.26 0.28
C GLY A 48 21.62 7.44 1.70
N LYS A 49 20.94 8.55 1.98
CA LYS A 49 20.17 8.74 3.23
C LYS A 49 18.71 8.36 3.02
N ASN A 50 18.04 8.00 4.12
CA ASN A 50 16.63 7.63 4.12
C ASN A 50 15.88 8.28 5.30
N VAL A 51 14.58 8.48 5.11
CA VAL A 51 13.64 8.72 6.19
C VAL A 51 13.18 7.36 6.71
N ARG A 52 13.26 7.15 8.02
CA ARG A 52 12.79 5.92 8.69
C ARG A 52 11.77 6.28 9.74
N ILE A 53 10.58 5.68 9.67
CA ILE A 53 9.49 5.91 10.63
C ILE A 53 9.26 4.60 11.39
N ASN A 54 9.32 4.68 12.73
CA ASN A 54 9.15 3.54 13.64
C ASN A 54 9.99 2.28 13.28
N SER A 55 11.19 2.49 12.74
CA SER A 55 12.13 1.41 12.36
C SER A 55 12.92 0.91 13.57
N ARG A 56 12.29 0.05 14.38
CA ARG A 56 12.88 -0.50 15.61
C ARG A 56 12.55 -1.98 15.79
N ASN A 57 13.35 -2.68 16.59
CA ASN A 57 12.98 -3.98 17.12
C ASN A 57 12.10 -3.78 18.36
N VAL A 58 11.12 -4.67 18.54
CA VAL A 58 10.25 -4.66 19.72
C VAL A 58 10.32 -6.04 20.40
N THR A 59 10.49 -6.04 21.72
CA THR A 59 10.60 -7.24 22.57
C THR A 59 9.37 -7.36 23.48
N GLN A 60 8.17 -7.18 22.91
CA GLN A 60 6.91 -7.23 23.65
C GLN A 60 6.22 -8.57 23.40
N ALA A 61 5.66 -9.18 24.46
CA ALA A 61 4.98 -10.47 24.38
C ALA A 61 3.48 -10.37 24.04
N ALA A 62 2.85 -9.22 24.28
CA ALA A 62 1.43 -8.99 24.04
C ALA A 62 1.14 -7.53 23.65
N GLY A 63 0.14 -7.32 22.80
CA GLY A 63 -0.26 -6.00 22.29
C GLY A 63 0.15 -5.80 20.82
N ASP A 64 -0.55 -4.89 20.15
CA ASP A 64 -0.37 -4.62 18.72
C ASP A 64 0.63 -3.48 18.48
N HIS A 65 1.28 -3.52 17.33
CA HIS A 65 2.19 -2.48 16.89
C HIS A 65 1.77 -1.90 15.55
N THR A 66 1.53 -0.59 15.51
CA THR A 66 1.32 0.15 14.26
C THR A 66 2.57 0.95 13.93
N GLY A 67 3.15 0.69 12.75
CA GLY A 67 4.33 1.41 12.26
C GLY A 67 4.01 2.87 11.90
N VAL A 68 2.99 3.04 11.06
CA VAL A 68 2.50 4.33 10.56
C VAL A 68 0.98 4.23 10.40
N SER A 69 0.25 5.29 10.75
CA SER A 69 -1.20 5.43 10.53
C SER A 69 -1.48 6.74 9.82
N ILE A 70 -2.09 6.67 8.63
CA ILE A 70 -2.49 7.83 7.83
C ILE A 70 -4.01 7.80 7.69
N LYS A 71 -4.69 8.76 8.31
CA LYS A 71 -6.16 8.81 8.40
C LYS A 71 -6.68 10.24 8.15
N PRO A 72 -6.43 10.84 6.98
CA PRO A 72 -6.97 12.15 6.68
C PRO A 72 -8.51 12.06 6.65
N SER A 73 -9.16 13.13 7.08
CA SER A 73 -10.62 13.22 7.11
C SER A 73 -11.05 14.63 6.74
N LYS A 74 -12.10 14.73 5.94
CA LYS A 74 -12.70 15.99 5.52
C LYS A 74 -14.06 16.11 6.19
N SER A 75 -14.25 17.17 6.97
CA SER A 75 -15.46 17.40 7.78
C SER A 75 -16.48 18.36 7.15
N ALA A 76 -16.17 18.94 5.99
CA ALA A 76 -17.02 19.87 5.28
C ALA A 76 -17.30 19.41 3.83
N ASP A 77 -18.52 19.64 3.37
CA ASP A 77 -18.94 19.33 2.01
C ASP A 77 -18.26 20.23 0.98
N GLY A 78 -18.11 19.74 -0.27
CA GLY A 78 -17.57 20.53 -1.38
C GLY A 78 -16.76 19.72 -2.40
N SER A 79 -16.27 20.40 -3.44
CA SER A 79 -15.68 19.81 -4.66
C SER A 79 -14.21 19.35 -4.56
N GLY A 80 -13.78 18.84 -3.41
CA GLY A 80 -12.38 18.44 -3.17
C GLY A 80 -12.24 16.94 -2.90
N GLY A 81 -11.25 16.29 -3.52
CA GLY A 81 -10.89 14.90 -3.27
C GLY A 81 -10.06 14.71 -1.99
N LEU A 82 -9.92 13.45 -1.56
CA LEU A 82 -9.11 13.05 -0.42
C LEU A 82 -8.15 11.95 -0.86
N THR A 83 -6.84 12.22 -0.77
CA THR A 83 -5.80 11.22 -1.06
C THR A 83 -5.13 10.81 0.24
N GLY A 84 -5.16 9.53 0.57
CA GLY A 84 -4.52 8.99 1.77
C GLY A 84 -3.01 8.84 1.64
N LEU A 85 -2.55 8.24 0.54
CA LEU A 85 -1.14 8.02 0.25
C LEU A 85 -0.93 8.10 -1.27
N GLU A 86 0.04 8.92 -1.69
CA GLU A 86 0.50 8.99 -3.08
C GLU A 86 2.00 8.70 -3.12
N VAL A 87 2.41 7.74 -3.95
CA VAL A 87 3.82 7.33 -4.08
C VAL A 87 4.18 7.17 -5.55
N SER A 88 5.05 8.07 -6.03
CA SER A 88 5.36 8.21 -7.46
C SER A 88 6.87 8.36 -7.70
N PRO A 89 7.68 7.31 -7.42
CA PRO A 89 9.11 7.36 -7.69
C PRO A 89 9.37 7.42 -9.20
N ARG A 90 10.43 8.11 -9.61
CA ARG A 90 10.78 8.32 -11.03
C ARG A 90 12.28 8.43 -11.24
N PHE A 91 12.74 8.00 -12.40
CA PHE A 91 14.01 8.47 -12.95
C PHE A 91 13.80 9.79 -13.70
N GLN A 92 14.81 10.65 -13.69
CA GLN A 92 14.81 11.86 -14.52
C GLN A 92 14.98 11.48 -16.00
N ALA A 93 14.62 12.40 -16.90
CA ALA A 93 14.83 12.20 -18.32
C ALA A 93 16.30 11.91 -18.63
N GLY A 94 16.55 10.88 -19.47
CA GLY A 94 17.90 10.46 -19.84
C GLY A 94 18.64 9.62 -18.80
N MET A 95 18.03 9.31 -17.65
CA MET A 95 18.65 8.52 -16.57
C MET A 95 18.00 7.14 -16.44
N GLY A 96 18.78 6.15 -16.01
CA GLY A 96 18.31 4.79 -15.72
C GLY A 96 18.84 4.27 -14.38
N GLY A 97 18.31 3.13 -13.94
CA GLY A 97 18.75 2.43 -12.73
C GLY A 97 18.21 1.00 -12.70
N ASN A 98 18.58 0.24 -11.67
CA ASN A 98 18.30 -1.20 -11.61
C ASN A 98 16.84 -1.52 -11.27
N ASP A 99 16.27 -0.78 -10.32
CA ASP A 99 14.95 -1.04 -9.76
C ASP A 99 14.21 0.28 -9.52
N LEU A 100 12.92 0.30 -9.81
CA LEU A 100 11.99 1.36 -9.42
C LEU A 100 10.80 0.69 -8.73
N ARG A 101 10.60 0.97 -7.43
CA ARG A 101 9.53 0.35 -6.63
C ARG A 101 8.83 1.44 -5.83
N ALA A 102 7.52 1.58 -5.99
CA ALA A 102 6.71 2.53 -5.24
C ALA A 102 6.42 2.02 -3.84
N ILE A 103 5.79 0.85 -3.75
CA ILE A 103 5.45 0.19 -2.48
C ILE A 103 6.02 -1.22 -2.53
N LEU A 104 6.73 -1.61 -1.47
CA LEU A 104 7.22 -2.97 -1.25
C LEU A 104 6.67 -3.48 0.08
N GLY A 105 5.67 -4.37 0.02
CA GLY A 105 5.22 -5.15 1.16
C GLY A 105 6.01 -6.46 1.23
N ASP A 106 6.89 -6.60 2.22
CA ASP A 106 7.76 -7.77 2.38
C ASP A 106 7.71 -8.25 3.84
N PRO A 107 6.62 -8.94 4.24
CA PRO A 107 6.57 -9.57 5.56
C PRO A 107 7.61 -10.71 5.62
N VAL A 108 8.55 -10.61 6.56
CA VAL A 108 9.64 -11.59 6.73
C VAL A 108 9.64 -12.17 8.13
N LEU A 109 9.65 -13.50 8.22
CA LEU A 109 9.88 -14.24 9.46
C LEU A 109 11.38 -14.49 9.62
N LYS A 110 12.00 -13.84 10.60
CA LYS A 110 13.47 -13.86 10.78
C LYS A 110 14.01 -15.03 11.61
N ALA A 111 13.14 -15.81 12.24
CA ALA A 111 13.50 -16.95 13.09
C ALA A 111 13.05 -18.27 12.47
N GLY A 112 13.77 -19.36 12.78
CA GLY A 112 13.45 -20.70 12.30
C GLY A 112 12.28 -21.38 13.05
N SER A 113 11.68 -20.71 14.03
CA SER A 113 10.53 -21.20 14.80
C SER A 113 9.63 -20.03 15.23
N GLY A 114 8.35 -20.32 15.45
CA GLY A 114 7.32 -19.34 15.85
C GLY A 114 6.08 -19.46 14.96
N ASP A 115 4.96 -19.87 15.56
CA ASP A 115 3.70 -20.05 14.83
C ASP A 115 2.94 -18.73 14.70
N ILE A 116 2.31 -18.53 13.54
CA ILE A 116 1.34 -17.46 13.32
C ILE A 116 -0.04 -18.11 13.29
N ALA A 117 -0.84 -17.83 14.32
CA ALA A 117 -2.16 -18.44 14.48
C ALA A 117 -3.25 -17.85 13.55
N ALA A 118 -2.99 -16.68 12.96
CA ALA A 118 -3.91 -15.97 12.09
C ALA A 118 -3.43 -15.99 10.64
N GLN A 119 -2.93 -14.87 10.13
CA GLN A 119 -2.58 -14.70 8.72
C GLN A 119 -1.31 -13.89 8.52
N VAL A 120 -0.68 -14.08 7.36
CA VAL A 120 0.43 -13.26 6.87
C VAL A 120 -0.04 -12.58 5.59
N VAL A 121 -0.14 -11.25 5.62
CA VAL A 121 -0.63 -10.44 4.51
C VAL A 121 0.38 -9.33 4.21
N ALA A 122 0.84 -9.26 2.95
CA ALA A 122 1.79 -8.25 2.52
C ALA A 122 1.13 -6.92 2.15
N PHE A 123 -0.10 -6.99 1.61
CA PHE A 123 -0.92 -5.85 1.25
C PHE A 123 -2.40 -6.21 1.44
N GLU A 124 -3.15 -5.34 2.12
CA GLU A 124 -4.58 -5.47 2.33
C GLU A 124 -5.26 -4.16 1.92
N ALA A 125 -6.28 -4.25 1.06
CA ALA A 125 -7.13 -3.13 0.69
C ALA A 125 -8.57 -3.47 1.02
N ASN A 126 -9.14 -2.76 1.99
CA ASN A 126 -10.53 -2.90 2.39
C ASN A 126 -11.34 -1.68 1.95
N LEU A 127 -12.49 -1.90 1.31
CA LEU A 127 -13.45 -0.88 0.94
C LEU A 127 -14.64 -0.95 1.91
N ASP A 128 -14.59 -0.17 2.99
CA ASP A 128 -15.65 -0.09 3.99
C ASP A 128 -16.45 1.21 3.81
N PHE A 129 -17.76 1.07 3.60
CA PHE A 129 -18.69 2.18 3.44
C PHE A 129 -19.51 2.48 4.71
N GLY A 130 -19.20 1.83 5.83
CA GLY A 130 -19.84 2.03 7.13
C GLY A 130 -21.18 1.33 7.29
N VAL A 131 -21.96 1.77 8.29
CA VAL A 131 -23.19 1.09 8.74
C VAL A 131 -24.44 1.85 8.28
N SER A 132 -25.06 1.37 7.20
CA SER A 132 -26.37 1.80 6.64
C SER A 132 -26.48 3.26 6.15
N GLY A 133 -27.23 3.44 5.06
CA GLY A 133 -27.50 4.74 4.44
C GLY A 133 -27.64 4.63 2.92
N THR A 134 -28.18 5.66 2.27
CA THR A 134 -28.29 5.74 0.82
C THR A 134 -27.20 6.68 0.29
N ARG A 135 -26.20 6.14 -0.39
CA ARG A 135 -25.19 6.93 -1.12
C ARG A 135 -25.20 6.51 -2.58
N THR A 136 -25.14 7.49 -3.48
CA THR A 136 -24.99 7.22 -4.92
C THR A 136 -23.52 7.40 -5.30
N ILE A 137 -22.89 6.34 -5.78
CA ILE A 137 -21.56 6.39 -6.40
C ILE A 137 -21.78 6.21 -7.90
N THR A 138 -21.50 7.24 -8.68
CA THR A 138 -21.76 7.26 -10.13
C THR A 138 -20.60 6.73 -10.96
N GLY A 139 -19.42 6.56 -10.36
CA GLY A 139 -18.24 5.96 -10.99
C GLY A 139 -17.95 4.55 -10.50
N ASP A 140 -16.85 3.97 -11.00
CA ASP A 140 -16.43 2.62 -10.64
C ASP A 140 -15.95 2.52 -9.19
N VAL A 141 -16.27 1.40 -8.53
CA VAL A 141 -15.72 1.01 -7.23
C VAL A 141 -14.71 -0.11 -7.48
N SER A 142 -13.44 0.14 -7.18
CA SER A 142 -12.37 -0.83 -7.45
C SER A 142 -11.33 -0.80 -6.34
N ALA A 143 -11.01 -1.97 -5.78
CA ALA A 143 -9.92 -2.11 -4.80
C ALA A 143 -8.55 -1.95 -5.47
N PHE A 144 -8.44 -2.38 -6.74
CA PHE A 144 -7.28 -2.16 -7.59
C PHE A 144 -7.75 -1.66 -8.95
N SER A 145 -7.17 -0.56 -9.41
CA SER A 145 -7.30 -0.07 -10.79
C SER A 145 -5.89 0.20 -11.32
N SER A 146 -5.62 -0.23 -12.54
CA SER A 146 -4.30 -0.09 -13.16
C SER A 146 -4.46 0.35 -14.61
N PHE A 147 -3.55 1.20 -15.07
CA PHE A 147 -3.43 1.58 -16.47
C PHE A 147 -1.97 1.42 -16.89
N LEU A 148 -1.76 0.86 -18.08
CA LEU A 148 -0.43 0.67 -18.65
C LEU A 148 -0.19 1.73 -19.71
N ALA A 149 0.76 2.63 -19.47
CA ALA A 149 1.16 3.68 -20.42
C ALA A 149 2.64 3.54 -20.79
N VAL A 150 2.97 2.53 -21.60
CA VAL A 150 4.35 2.24 -22.02
C VAL A 150 4.53 2.47 -23.53
N PRO A 151 5.60 3.18 -23.98
CA PRO A 151 5.80 3.46 -25.41
C PRO A 151 6.10 2.20 -26.22
N SER A 152 5.52 2.09 -27.42
CA SER A 152 5.80 0.98 -28.35
C SER A 152 7.24 0.98 -28.91
N THR A 153 7.96 2.09 -28.78
CA THR A 153 9.33 2.26 -29.30
C THR A 153 10.42 1.73 -28.35
N TYR A 154 10.06 1.34 -27.12
CA TYR A 154 11.03 0.83 -26.16
C TYR A 154 11.22 -0.67 -26.33
N THR A 155 12.41 -1.17 -26.00
CA THR A 155 12.71 -2.60 -26.01
C THR A 155 12.43 -3.19 -24.63
N TYR A 156 11.55 -4.19 -24.57
CA TYR A 156 11.20 -4.92 -23.34
C TYR A 156 11.67 -6.37 -23.47
N SER A 157 12.64 -6.77 -22.65
CA SER A 157 13.20 -8.13 -22.65
C SER A 157 12.49 -9.10 -21.70
N GLY A 158 11.57 -8.60 -20.87
CA GLY A 158 10.77 -9.39 -19.92
C GLY A 158 9.26 -9.21 -20.14
N TYR A 159 8.46 -9.86 -19.30
CA TYR A 159 7.01 -9.75 -19.36
C TYR A 159 6.48 -8.41 -18.83
N VAL A 160 5.49 -7.86 -19.52
CA VAL A 160 4.63 -6.78 -19.03
C VAL A 160 3.35 -7.41 -18.49
N SER A 161 3.13 -7.37 -17.17
CA SER A 161 2.05 -8.11 -16.50
C SER A 161 1.40 -7.30 -15.39
N PHE A 162 0.08 -7.40 -15.25
CA PHE A 162 -0.67 -6.82 -14.13
C PHE A 162 -0.33 -7.48 -12.79
N LEU A 163 -0.29 -8.82 -12.75
CA LEU A 163 0.14 -9.61 -11.59
C LEU A 163 1.22 -10.60 -12.00
N ARG A 164 2.27 -10.72 -11.19
CA ARG A 164 3.36 -11.67 -11.41
C ARG A 164 3.71 -12.39 -10.12
N VAL A 165 3.68 -13.71 -10.18
CA VAL A 165 4.22 -14.58 -9.14
C VAL A 165 5.68 -14.90 -9.50
N ARG A 166 6.60 -14.71 -8.54
CA ARG A 166 8.02 -15.05 -8.72
C ARG A 166 8.31 -16.38 -8.03
N ASP A 167 9.24 -17.15 -8.59
CA ASP A 167 9.68 -18.43 -8.04
C ASP A 167 10.84 -18.23 -7.06
N VAL A 168 10.72 -18.74 -5.84
CA VAL A 168 11.78 -18.91 -4.82
C VAL A 168 11.33 -19.91 -3.74
N ASN A 169 12.04 -21.03 -3.54
CA ASN A 169 11.86 -21.95 -2.39
C ASN A 169 10.39 -22.25 -1.98
N VAL A 170 9.49 -22.44 -2.94
CA VAL A 170 8.03 -22.45 -2.71
C VAL A 170 7.47 -23.87 -2.54
N ARG A 171 6.62 -24.03 -1.52
CA ARG A 171 5.68 -25.16 -1.31
C ARG A 171 4.66 -25.29 -2.47
N GLY A 172 4.66 -24.39 -3.45
CA GLY A 172 3.63 -24.21 -4.47
C GLY A 172 2.46 -23.36 -3.96
N TRP A 173 1.56 -22.97 -4.88
CA TRP A 173 0.36 -22.18 -4.58
C TRP A 173 -0.90 -23.02 -4.76
N ASP A 174 -1.87 -22.89 -3.85
CA ASP A 174 -3.10 -23.66 -3.86
C ASP A 174 -4.15 -23.16 -4.89
N CYS A 175 -4.26 -21.83 -5.05
CA CYS A 175 -5.20 -21.18 -5.95
C CYS A 175 -4.75 -19.75 -6.30
N PHE A 176 -5.31 -19.18 -7.36
CA PHE A 176 -5.03 -17.79 -7.79
C PHE A 176 -5.91 -16.78 -7.04
N LEU A 177 -7.17 -17.15 -6.77
CA LEU A 177 -8.14 -16.33 -6.04
C LEU A 177 -8.81 -17.20 -4.99
N ASN A 178 -8.91 -16.70 -3.76
CA ASN A 178 -9.64 -17.34 -2.66
C ASN A 178 -10.73 -16.37 -2.17
N LEU A 179 -11.98 -16.85 -2.17
CA LEU A 179 -13.16 -16.11 -1.76
C LEU A 179 -13.78 -16.81 -0.55
N ASP A 180 -13.99 -16.10 0.55
CA ASP A 180 -14.43 -16.74 1.80
C ASP A 180 -15.89 -17.22 1.77
N SER A 181 -16.72 -16.66 0.88
CA SER A 181 -18.15 -16.95 0.78
C SER A 181 -18.58 -17.35 -0.63
N ALA A 182 -19.54 -18.28 -0.71
CA ALA A 182 -20.14 -18.79 -1.95
C ALA A 182 -20.92 -17.73 -2.76
N ASN A 183 -21.42 -16.68 -2.11
CA ASN A 183 -22.36 -15.72 -2.71
C ASN A 183 -21.69 -14.40 -3.11
N THR A 184 -20.46 -14.46 -3.60
CA THR A 184 -19.67 -13.28 -3.99
C THR A 184 -19.98 -12.78 -5.41
N GLY A 185 -20.71 -13.56 -6.22
CA GLY A 185 -21.07 -13.20 -7.61
C GLY A 185 -19.91 -13.27 -8.61
N VAL A 186 -18.73 -13.73 -8.19
CA VAL A 186 -17.51 -13.80 -9.02
C VAL A 186 -17.47 -15.06 -9.88
N SER A 187 -18.18 -16.11 -9.48
CA SER A 187 -18.30 -17.37 -10.22
C SER A 187 -19.65 -18.01 -9.95
N GLU A 188 -20.26 -18.59 -10.98
CA GLU A 188 -21.50 -19.37 -10.87
C GLU A 188 -21.21 -20.88 -10.91
N ALA A 189 -22.19 -21.70 -10.51
CA ALA A 189 -22.03 -23.16 -10.51
C ALA A 189 -21.74 -23.73 -11.92
N SER A 190 -22.22 -23.04 -12.95
CA SER A 190 -21.96 -23.32 -14.38
C SER A 190 -20.48 -23.15 -14.76
N ASP A 191 -19.70 -22.35 -14.03
CA ASP A 191 -18.28 -22.12 -14.30
C ASP A 191 -17.39 -23.28 -13.84
N LYS A 192 -17.96 -24.28 -13.16
CA LYS A 192 -17.21 -25.43 -12.66
C LYS A 192 -16.85 -26.39 -13.80
N ALA A 193 -15.62 -26.31 -14.30
CA ALA A 193 -15.06 -27.37 -15.13
C ALA A 193 -14.66 -28.61 -14.28
N SER A 194 -14.69 -29.80 -14.88
CA SER A 194 -14.17 -31.01 -14.22
C SER A 194 -12.64 -30.91 -14.03
N ASN A 195 -12.12 -31.59 -12.98
CA ASN A 195 -10.69 -31.58 -12.59
C ASN A 195 -9.70 -32.07 -13.66
N ALA A 196 -10.17 -32.41 -14.87
CA ALA A 196 -9.39 -32.94 -15.98
C ALA A 196 -9.08 -31.89 -17.07
N LYS A 197 -9.45 -30.62 -16.88
CA LYS A 197 -9.13 -29.57 -17.86
C LYS A 197 -7.75 -28.95 -17.57
N ASP A 198 -6.85 -29.09 -18.52
CA ASP A 198 -5.60 -28.34 -18.57
C ASP A 198 -5.87 -26.84 -18.83
N HIS A 199 -4.98 -25.96 -18.37
CA HIS A 199 -4.98 -24.51 -18.67
C HIS A 199 -6.17 -23.69 -18.10
N THR A 200 -6.55 -23.96 -16.85
CA THR A 200 -7.60 -23.20 -16.14
C THR A 200 -7.04 -22.35 -14.99
N LEU A 201 -7.67 -21.20 -14.72
CA LEU A 201 -7.44 -20.43 -13.50
C LEU A 201 -8.17 -21.09 -12.33
N LYS A 202 -7.44 -21.44 -11.27
CA LYS A 202 -7.99 -22.05 -10.06
C LYS A 202 -8.51 -20.98 -9.11
N VAL A 203 -9.80 -21.03 -8.80
CA VAL A 203 -10.49 -20.13 -7.86
C VAL A 203 -11.09 -20.96 -6.73
N ARG A 204 -10.78 -20.64 -5.48
CA ARG A 204 -11.43 -21.25 -4.32
C ARG A 204 -12.57 -20.35 -3.83
N VAL A 205 -13.71 -20.95 -3.51
CA VAL A 205 -14.87 -20.28 -2.93
C VAL A 205 -15.36 -21.10 -1.74
N GLY A 206 -15.18 -20.56 -0.53
CA GLY A 206 -15.27 -21.30 0.72
C GLY A 206 -14.32 -22.50 0.69
N THR A 207 -14.86 -23.72 0.77
CA THR A 207 -14.08 -24.97 0.70
C THR A 207 -14.03 -25.60 -0.68
N SER A 208 -14.69 -25.01 -1.68
CA SER A 208 -14.84 -25.58 -3.03
C SER A 208 -13.83 -24.99 -4.02
N LEU A 209 -13.28 -25.83 -4.90
CA LEU A 209 -12.40 -25.40 -5.99
C LEU A 209 -13.18 -25.30 -7.31
N TYR A 210 -13.04 -24.16 -7.98
CA TYR A 210 -13.58 -23.81 -9.28
C TYR A 210 -12.42 -23.57 -10.28
N HIS A 211 -12.73 -23.76 -11.56
CA HIS A 211 -11.76 -23.70 -12.65
C HIS A 211 -12.31 -22.83 -13.78
N ILE A 212 -11.79 -21.63 -13.93
CA ILE A 212 -12.17 -20.73 -15.03
C ILE A 212 -11.29 -21.09 -16.24
N GLN A 213 -11.90 -21.55 -17.32
CA GLN A 213 -11.19 -21.89 -18.54
C GLN A 213 -10.72 -20.61 -19.24
N LEU A 214 -9.41 -20.47 -19.45
CA LEU A 214 -8.82 -19.25 -20.03
C LEU A 214 -9.04 -19.16 -21.55
N TYR A 215 -9.10 -20.31 -22.24
CA TYR A 215 -9.51 -20.43 -23.64
C TYR A 215 -10.02 -21.85 -23.94
N ALA A 216 -10.91 -21.96 -24.92
CA ALA A 216 -11.28 -23.25 -25.52
C ALA A 216 -10.22 -23.63 -26.57
N ASN A 217 -9.84 -24.90 -26.61
CA ASN A 217 -9.12 -25.44 -27.77
C ASN A 217 -10.05 -25.50 -28.98
#